data_AF-A0A6M1L1Y8-F1
#
_entry.id   AF-A0A6M1L1Y8-F1
#
_cell.length_a   1.000
_cell.length_b   1.000
_cell.length_c   1.000
_cell.angle_alpha   90.00
_cell.angle_beta   90.00
_cell.angle_gamma   90.00
#
_symmetry.space_group_name_H-M   'P 1'
#
loop_
_entity.id
_entity.type
_entity.pdbx_description
1 polymer ?
#
loop_
_entity_poly.entity_id
_entity_poly.type
_entity_poly.pdbx_seq_one_letter_code
_entity_poly.pdbx_strand_id
1 'polypeptide(L)'
;MTTDTAHRVNGASQADGTGTWAVLLPAGRYDAERLVHHDTLELTGLDGGSLPRPGDQVAVLADEPPRLVAVGRVAGPAAGRPEDPDDPQSDRVPDTLVIAYTRRAFDEPVPADALLLGGPVTPLDAATFRELVDRLGPAPQRRTWLVSLDLPIEADSPAEAVRLFWAYVQELGPRELPAFVSPSGDELAMQAFVLGAEANQDPEEDD
;
A
#
# COMPACT_ATOMS: atom_id res chain seq x y z
N MET A 1 12.23 -33.54 45.44
CA MET A 1 10.76 -33.65 45.33
C MET A 1 10.37 -32.78 44.15
N THR A 2 9.85 -33.42 43.12
CA THR A 2 9.73 -32.99 41.73
C THR A 2 8.34 -32.42 41.44
N THR A 3 8.25 -31.38 40.62
CA THR A 3 7.24 -31.09 39.56
C THR A 3 7.69 -29.78 38.92
N ASP A 4 8.54 -29.79 37.90
CA ASP A 4 8.22 -29.95 36.47
C ASP A 4 6.81 -29.48 36.09
N THR A 5 6.73 -28.33 35.45
CA THR A 5 5.59 -27.91 34.65
C THR A 5 6.17 -27.22 33.41
N ALA A 6 6.60 -28.06 32.46
CA ALA A 6 6.84 -27.66 31.09
C ALA A 6 5.58 -26.96 30.54
N HIS A 7 5.65 -25.64 30.40
CA HIS A 7 4.75 -24.90 29.53
C HIS A 7 5.04 -25.30 28.09
N ARG A 8 4.25 -26.27 27.61
CA ARG A 8 4.16 -26.64 26.21
C ARG A 8 3.56 -25.45 25.46
N VAL A 9 4.41 -24.55 24.97
CA VAL A 9 4.03 -23.59 23.93
C VAL A 9 3.81 -24.40 22.66
N ASN A 10 2.56 -24.82 22.47
CA ASN A 10 2.09 -25.41 21.24
C ASN A 10 1.94 -24.27 20.22
N GLY A 11 3.06 -23.71 19.79
CA GLY A 11 3.11 -22.85 18.62
C GLY A 11 2.84 -23.74 17.43
N ALA A 12 1.57 -23.83 17.02
CA ALA A 12 1.23 -24.27 15.69
C ALA A 12 2.05 -23.39 14.75
N SER A 13 3.12 -23.96 14.19
CA SER A 13 3.79 -23.37 13.05
C SER A 13 2.75 -23.36 11.95
N GLN A 14 1.98 -22.27 11.85
CA GLN A 14 1.30 -21.93 10.61
C GLN A 14 2.40 -22.01 9.56
N ALA A 15 2.32 -23.03 8.71
CA ALA A 15 3.32 -23.25 7.70
C ALA A 15 3.30 -22.02 6.79
N ASP A 16 4.25 -21.12 6.99
CA ASP A 16 4.44 -19.96 6.13
C ASP A 16 4.49 -20.49 4.69
N GLY A 17 3.54 -20.01 3.89
CA GLY A 17 3.52 -20.27 2.48
C GLY A 17 4.84 -19.83 1.84
N THR A 18 5.38 -20.69 0.97
CA THR A 18 6.58 -20.39 0.17
C THR A 18 6.24 -20.19 -1.30
N GLY A 19 4.95 -20.13 -1.62
CA GLY A 19 4.44 -19.86 -2.96
C GLY A 19 4.70 -18.41 -3.36
N THR A 20 4.74 -18.19 -4.66
CA THR A 20 4.94 -16.88 -5.28
C THR A 20 3.76 -16.57 -6.19
N TRP A 21 3.27 -15.34 -6.12
CA TRP A 21 2.04 -14.92 -6.79
C TRP A 21 2.14 -13.53 -7.37
N ALA A 22 1.40 -13.26 -8.43
CA ALA A 22 1.11 -11.95 -8.96
C ALA A 22 -0.32 -11.56 -8.60
N VAL A 23 -0.49 -10.31 -8.21
CA VAL A 23 -1.78 -9.70 -7.94
C VAL A 23 -1.90 -8.44 -8.77
N LEU A 24 -2.95 -8.36 -9.58
CA LEU A 24 -3.26 -7.18 -10.38
C LEU A 24 -4.15 -6.24 -9.57
N LEU A 25 -3.73 -4.98 -9.44
CA LEU A 25 -4.53 -3.96 -8.78
C LEU A 25 -5.82 -3.70 -9.57
N PRO A 26 -6.98 -3.58 -8.89
CA PRO A 26 -8.19 -3.08 -9.52
C PRO A 26 -7.99 -1.68 -10.10
N ALA A 27 -8.78 -1.34 -11.12
CA ALA A 27 -8.74 -0.01 -11.73
C ALA A 27 -8.86 1.12 -10.68
N GLY A 28 -8.02 2.14 -10.80
CA GLY A 28 -7.96 3.28 -9.88
C GLY A 28 -7.31 3.00 -8.52
N ARG A 29 -7.04 1.73 -8.15
CA ARG A 29 -6.39 1.42 -6.87
C ARG A 29 -4.93 1.89 -6.86
N TYR A 30 -4.24 1.81 -7.98
CA TYR A 30 -2.85 2.31 -8.09
C TYR A 30 -2.74 3.81 -7.76
N ASP A 31 -3.63 4.64 -8.30
CA ASP A 31 -3.64 6.08 -8.02
C ASP A 31 -3.97 6.37 -6.54
N ALA A 32 -4.86 5.57 -5.93
CA ALA A 32 -5.18 5.69 -4.52
C ALA A 32 -3.99 5.33 -3.61
N GLU A 33 -3.21 4.30 -3.97
CA GLU A 33 -2.01 3.89 -3.22
C GLU A 33 -0.87 4.91 -3.33
N ARG A 34 -0.80 5.67 -4.44
CA ARG A 34 0.13 6.79 -4.58
C ARG A 34 -0.26 7.98 -3.71
N LEU A 35 -1.56 8.15 -3.45
CA LEU A 35 -2.08 9.30 -2.71
C LEU A 35 -1.99 9.11 -1.20
N VAL A 36 -2.29 7.91 -0.72
CA VAL A 36 -2.37 7.61 0.71
C VAL A 36 -1.46 6.43 1.03
N HIS A 37 -0.61 6.62 2.04
CA HIS A 37 0.25 5.55 2.52
C HIS A 37 -0.57 4.46 3.20
N HIS A 38 -0.62 3.28 2.59
CA HIS A 38 -1.10 2.06 3.23
C HIS A 38 0.06 1.08 3.46
N ASP A 39 0.04 0.40 4.60
CA ASP A 39 0.96 -0.71 4.88
C ASP A 39 0.40 -2.07 4.41
N THR A 40 -0.89 -2.13 4.11
CA THR A 40 -1.58 -3.32 3.63
C THR A 40 -2.45 -3.01 2.40
N LEU A 41 -2.59 -4.01 1.54
CA LEU A 41 -3.58 -4.06 0.47
C LEU A 41 -4.64 -5.09 0.83
N GLU A 42 -5.91 -4.70 0.76
CA GLU A 42 -7.05 -5.59 0.95
C GLU A 42 -7.80 -5.73 -0.38
N LEU A 43 -8.02 -6.97 -0.79
CA LEU A 43 -8.77 -7.30 -2.01
C LEU A 43 -9.93 -8.23 -1.65
N THR A 44 -11.10 -7.89 -2.17
CA THR A 44 -12.36 -8.62 -1.97
C THR A 44 -12.96 -9.01 -3.31
N GLY A 45 -13.84 -10.02 -3.34
CA GLY A 45 -14.53 -10.43 -4.56
C GLY A 45 -13.61 -11.13 -5.56
N LEU A 46 -12.65 -11.91 -5.04
CA LEU A 46 -11.75 -12.71 -5.85
C LEU A 46 -12.44 -14.02 -6.27
N ASP A 47 -12.99 -14.06 -7.48
CA ASP A 47 -13.76 -15.22 -7.93
C ASP A 47 -12.89 -16.38 -8.44
N GLY A 48 -13.18 -17.60 -7.94
CA GLY A 48 -13.03 -18.87 -8.67
C GLY A 48 -11.62 -19.44 -8.91
N GLY A 49 -10.56 -18.80 -8.40
CA GLY A 49 -9.16 -19.23 -8.57
C GLY A 49 -8.52 -19.84 -7.32
N SER A 50 -7.36 -20.48 -7.49
CA SER A 50 -6.49 -20.83 -6.34
C SER A 50 -5.98 -19.54 -5.69
N LEU A 51 -6.24 -19.37 -4.40
CA LEU A 51 -5.75 -18.22 -3.62
C LEU A 51 -4.41 -18.53 -2.93
N PRO A 52 -3.55 -17.52 -2.77
CA PRO A 52 -2.30 -17.66 -2.03
C PRO A 52 -2.57 -17.93 -0.55
N ARG A 53 -1.65 -18.64 0.09
CA ARG A 53 -1.72 -18.97 1.52
C ARG A 53 -1.03 -17.88 2.34
N PRO A 54 -1.40 -17.73 3.63
CA PRO A 54 -0.64 -16.90 4.57
C PRO A 54 0.87 -17.19 4.49
N GLY A 55 1.68 -16.13 4.40
CA GLY A 55 3.13 -16.20 4.25
C GLY A 55 3.64 -16.20 2.81
N ASP A 56 2.80 -16.59 1.83
CA ASP A 56 3.17 -16.57 0.40
C ASP A 56 3.61 -15.17 -0.03
N GLN A 57 4.56 -15.12 -0.97
CA GLN A 57 5.10 -13.88 -1.50
C GLN A 57 4.28 -13.38 -2.67
N VAL A 58 4.06 -12.07 -2.72
CA VAL A 58 3.18 -11.44 -3.71
C VAL A 58 3.89 -10.29 -4.42
N ALA A 59 3.89 -10.33 -5.74
CA ALA A 59 4.21 -9.21 -6.62
C ALA A 59 2.90 -8.47 -6.94
N VAL A 60 2.81 -7.20 -6.57
CA VAL A 60 1.63 -6.36 -6.81
C VAL A 60 1.88 -5.52 -8.06
N LEU A 61 0.95 -5.61 -9.01
CA LEU A 61 1.09 -5.03 -10.34
C LEU A 61 0.00 -4.00 -10.59
N ALA A 62 0.35 -2.89 -11.24
CA ALA A 62 -0.60 -2.05 -11.94
C ALA A 62 -0.72 -2.52 -13.40
N ASP A 63 -1.89 -2.33 -14.01
CA ASP A 63 -2.17 -2.70 -15.39
C ASP A 63 -1.71 -1.64 -16.41
N GLU A 64 -1.73 -2.09 -17.68
CA GLU A 64 -1.53 -1.33 -18.93
C GLU A 64 -0.35 -0.33 -18.99
N PRO A 65 0.83 -0.77 -19.49
CA PRO A 65 1.32 -2.15 -19.45
C PRO A 65 1.53 -2.63 -18.01
N PRO A 66 1.63 -3.95 -17.76
CA PRO A 66 1.93 -4.48 -16.43
C PRO A 66 3.21 -3.88 -15.85
N ARG A 67 3.10 -3.29 -14.66
CA ARG A 67 4.24 -2.74 -13.92
C ARG A 67 4.21 -3.21 -12.48
N LEU A 68 5.35 -3.64 -11.95
CA LEU A 68 5.53 -3.98 -10.55
C LEU A 68 5.58 -2.70 -9.72
N VAL A 69 4.61 -2.55 -8.82
CA VAL A 69 4.45 -1.36 -7.98
C VAL A 69 4.72 -1.65 -6.50
N ALA A 70 4.63 -2.90 -6.07
CA ALA A 70 5.01 -3.31 -4.72
C ALA A 70 5.30 -4.81 -4.62
N VAL A 71 5.96 -5.20 -3.53
CA VAL A 71 6.18 -6.60 -3.14
C VAL A 71 5.70 -6.76 -1.70
N GLY A 72 4.95 -7.83 -1.44
CA GLY A 72 4.40 -8.10 -0.12
C GLY A 72 4.38 -9.56 0.23
N ARG A 73 3.74 -9.85 1.35
CA ARG A 73 3.39 -11.19 1.79
C ARG A 73 1.92 -11.26 2.16
N VAL A 74 1.29 -12.39 1.88
CA VAL A 74 -0.08 -12.64 2.34
C VAL A 74 -0.09 -12.67 3.86
N ALA A 75 -0.86 -11.77 4.45
CA ALA A 75 -1.12 -11.82 5.88
C ALA A 75 -2.08 -12.98 6.19
N GLY A 76 -1.93 -13.59 7.36
CA GLY A 76 -2.94 -14.52 7.87
C GLY A 76 -4.31 -13.84 7.92
N PRO A 77 -5.43 -14.60 7.84
CA PRO A 77 -6.75 -14.01 7.97
C PRO A 77 -6.75 -13.15 9.24
N ALA A 78 -7.19 -11.90 9.11
CA ALA A 78 -7.30 -10.97 10.22
C ALA A 78 -8.37 -11.52 11.17
N ALA A 79 -7.97 -12.41 12.09
CA ALA A 79 -8.79 -13.15 13.05
C ALA A 79 -10.29 -13.09 12.75
N GLY A 80 -10.71 -13.70 11.64
CA GLY A 80 -12.12 -13.83 11.30
C GLY A 80 -12.78 -14.65 12.39
N ARG A 81 -13.89 -14.14 12.93
CA ARG A 81 -14.75 -14.87 13.87
C ARG A 81 -14.97 -16.29 13.33
N PRO A 82 -14.81 -17.35 14.15
CA PRO A 82 -15.09 -18.70 13.69
C PRO A 82 -16.49 -18.74 13.10
N GLU A 83 -16.61 -19.22 11.85
CA GLU A 83 -17.90 -19.51 11.24
C GLU A 83 -18.65 -20.46 12.18
N ASP A 84 -19.86 -20.07 12.56
CA ASP A 84 -20.75 -20.92 13.34
C ASP A 84 -21.42 -21.90 12.35
N PRO A 85 -21.09 -23.21 12.43
CA PRO A 85 -21.63 -24.19 11.49
C PRO A 85 -23.16 -24.36 11.57
N ASP A 86 -23.81 -23.79 12.59
CA ASP A 86 -25.26 -23.84 12.79
C ASP A 86 -26.00 -22.54 12.37
N ASP A 87 -25.34 -21.55 11.76
CA ASP A 87 -26.00 -20.32 11.29
C ASP A 87 -26.43 -20.42 9.81
N PRO A 88 -27.74 -20.63 9.50
CA PRO A 88 -28.26 -20.68 8.14
C PRO A 88 -28.21 -19.32 7.40
N GLN A 89 -27.74 -18.27 8.06
CA GLN A 89 -27.50 -16.93 7.52
C GLN A 89 -26.01 -16.55 7.48
N SER A 90 -25.09 -17.51 7.59
CA SER A 90 -23.70 -17.30 7.19
C SER A 90 -23.63 -17.06 5.67
N ASP A 91 -23.90 -15.83 5.27
CA ASP A 91 -23.51 -15.31 3.97
C ASP A 91 -22.00 -15.56 3.86
N ARG A 92 -21.63 -16.41 2.90
CA ARG A 92 -20.25 -16.77 2.62
C ARG A 92 -19.43 -15.48 2.58
N VAL A 93 -18.60 -15.24 3.59
CA VAL A 93 -17.78 -14.04 3.64
C VAL A 93 -16.92 -14.08 2.39
N PRO A 94 -16.98 -13.07 1.50
CA PRO A 94 -16.19 -13.09 0.28
C PRO A 94 -14.73 -13.27 0.64
N ASP A 95 -14.05 -14.16 -0.08
CA ASP A 95 -12.64 -14.44 0.15
C ASP A 95 -11.86 -13.13 0.11
N THR A 96 -11.31 -12.76 1.26
CA THR A 96 -10.57 -11.51 1.44
C THR A 96 -9.09 -11.83 1.47
N LEU A 97 -8.35 -11.24 0.54
CA LEU A 97 -6.90 -11.36 0.46
C LEU A 97 -6.24 -10.10 1.03
N VAL A 98 -5.46 -10.26 2.08
CA VAL A 98 -4.70 -9.17 2.70
C VAL A 98 -3.21 -9.36 2.42
N ILE A 99 -2.56 -8.34 1.87
CA ILE A 99 -1.13 -8.36 1.55
C ILE A 99 -0.44 -7.27 2.36
N ALA A 100 0.48 -7.66 3.23
CA ALA A 100 1.36 -6.73 3.92
C ALA A 100 2.52 -6.32 3.00
N TYR A 101 2.67 -5.02 2.74
CA TYR A 101 3.75 -4.55 1.89
C TYR A 101 5.11 -4.68 2.59
N THR A 102 6.07 -5.23 1.86
CA THR A 102 7.48 -5.33 2.28
C THR A 102 8.38 -4.36 1.52
N ARG A 103 8.01 -4.02 0.28
CA ARG A 103 8.65 -3.00 -0.56
C ARG A 103 7.59 -2.32 -1.42
N ARG A 104 7.75 -1.02 -1.64
CA ARG A 104 6.86 -0.19 -2.47
C ARG A 104 7.71 0.59 -3.47
N ALA A 105 7.20 0.70 -4.69
CA ALA A 105 7.74 1.51 -5.78
C ALA A 105 6.59 2.08 -6.60
N PHE A 106 5.66 2.74 -5.91
CA PHE A 106 4.51 3.35 -6.55
C PHE A 106 4.90 4.55 -7.41
N ASP A 107 6.00 5.24 -7.08
CA ASP A 107 6.48 6.42 -7.81
C ASP A 107 7.43 6.08 -8.98
N GLU A 108 8.19 5.00 -8.86
CA GLU A 108 9.10 4.49 -9.90
C GLU A 108 8.85 2.99 -10.15
N PRO A 109 7.72 2.64 -10.79
CA PRO A 109 7.33 1.24 -10.95
C PRO A 109 8.20 0.52 -12.00
N VAL A 110 8.43 -0.77 -11.79
CA VAL A 110 9.32 -1.57 -12.65
C VAL A 110 8.53 -2.24 -13.78
N PRO A 111 8.97 -2.17 -15.05
CA PRO A 111 8.29 -2.83 -16.16
C PRO A 111 8.14 -4.35 -15.95
N ALA A 112 6.96 -4.90 -16.24
CA ALA A 112 6.65 -6.33 -16.12
C ALA A 112 5.95 -6.89 -17.37
N ASP A 113 6.21 -6.31 -18.54
CA ASP A 113 5.54 -6.60 -19.81
C ASP A 113 5.64 -8.07 -20.26
N ALA A 114 6.69 -8.77 -19.81
CA ALA A 114 6.91 -10.19 -20.12
C ALA A 114 6.01 -11.13 -19.31
N LEU A 115 5.28 -10.63 -18.30
CA LEU A 115 4.47 -11.43 -17.41
C LEU A 115 3.11 -11.76 -18.03
N LEU A 116 2.79 -13.05 -18.11
CA LEU A 116 1.46 -13.52 -18.51
C LEU A 116 0.56 -13.63 -17.29
N LEU A 117 -0.42 -12.74 -17.20
CA LEU A 117 -1.42 -12.73 -16.12
C LEU A 117 -2.65 -13.55 -16.53
N GLY A 118 -3.04 -14.48 -15.66
CA GLY A 118 -4.22 -15.33 -15.84
C GLY A 118 -5.51 -14.74 -15.24
N GLY A 119 -5.42 -13.57 -14.59
CA GLY A 119 -6.52 -12.91 -13.91
C GLY A 119 -6.02 -12.01 -12.76
N PRO A 120 -6.92 -11.58 -11.86
CA PRO A 120 -6.59 -10.71 -10.73
C PRO A 120 -5.54 -11.30 -9.78
N VAL A 121 -5.50 -12.63 -9.67
CA VAL A 121 -4.52 -13.38 -8.89
C VAL A 121 -3.97 -14.50 -9.76
N THR A 122 -2.65 -14.53 -9.96
CA THR A 122 -1.97 -15.48 -10.84
C THR A 122 -0.79 -16.13 -10.10
N PRO A 123 -0.70 -17.47 -10.04
CA PRO A 123 0.50 -18.13 -9.54
C PRO A 123 1.73 -17.77 -10.39
N LEU A 124 2.85 -17.47 -9.75
CA LEU A 124 4.13 -17.24 -10.42
C LEU A 124 5.10 -18.36 -10.11
N ASP A 125 5.98 -18.67 -11.06
CA ASP A 125 7.16 -19.45 -10.74
C ASP A 125 8.14 -18.61 -9.90
N ALA A 126 8.89 -19.30 -9.03
CA ALA A 126 9.77 -18.64 -8.09
C ALA A 126 10.98 -17.93 -8.74
N ALA A 127 11.35 -18.29 -9.98
CA ALA A 127 12.44 -17.64 -10.70
C ALA A 127 11.98 -16.30 -11.27
N THR A 128 10.82 -16.25 -11.95
CA THR A 128 10.19 -15.03 -12.44
C THR A 128 9.92 -14.04 -11.31
N PHE A 129 9.40 -14.53 -10.17
CA PHE A 129 9.21 -13.67 -9.00
C PHE A 129 10.54 -13.06 -8.51
N ARG A 130 11.61 -13.86 -8.46
CA ARG A 130 12.93 -13.38 -8.05
C ARG A 130 13.49 -12.34 -9.01
N GLU A 131 13.37 -12.55 -10.32
CA GLU A 131 13.79 -11.59 -11.33
C GLU A 131 13.04 -10.25 -11.22
N LEU A 132 11.75 -10.27 -10.90
CA LEU A 132 10.97 -9.07 -10.60
C LEU A 132 11.51 -8.33 -9.37
N VAL A 133 11.71 -9.07 -8.28
CA VAL A 133 12.22 -8.53 -7.01
C VAL A 133 13.65 -7.99 -7.13
N ASP A 134 14.49 -8.65 -7.93
CA ASP A 134 15.87 -8.23 -8.17
C ASP A 134 15.92 -6.94 -9.01
N ARG A 135 15.03 -6.80 -9.99
CA ARG A 135 14.88 -5.55 -10.77
C ARG A 135 14.36 -4.38 -9.93
N LEU A 136 13.46 -4.66 -8.98
CA LEU A 136 12.99 -3.66 -8.01
C LEU A 136 14.11 -3.18 -7.09
N GLY A 137 15.07 -4.04 -6.79
CA GLY A 137 16.18 -3.73 -5.91
C GLY A 137 15.77 -3.63 -4.42
N PRO A 138 16.72 -3.21 -3.56
CA PRO A 138 16.47 -3.01 -2.15
C PRO A 138 15.59 -1.77 -1.90
N ALA A 139 14.87 -1.76 -0.78
CA ALA A 139 14.13 -0.57 -0.38
C ALA A 139 15.09 0.61 -0.15
N PRO A 140 14.75 1.82 -0.62
CA PRO A 140 15.58 3.00 -0.40
C PRO A 140 15.71 3.31 1.09
N GLN A 141 16.83 3.91 1.47
CA GLN A 141 17.02 4.35 2.85
C GLN A 141 16.02 5.46 3.19
N ARG A 142 15.30 5.29 4.31
CA ARG A 142 14.37 6.31 4.80
C ARG A 142 15.15 7.57 5.19
N ARG A 143 14.62 8.71 4.77
CA ARG A 143 15.11 10.04 5.14
C ARG A 143 14.00 10.77 5.89
N THR A 144 14.40 11.73 6.72
CA THR A 144 13.45 12.62 7.37
C THR A 144 13.14 13.78 6.44
N TRP A 145 11.85 14.01 6.22
CA TRP A 145 11.32 15.10 5.42
C TRP A 145 10.49 16.03 6.31
N LEU A 146 10.57 17.32 6.04
CA LEU A 146 9.67 18.33 6.61
C LEU A 146 8.57 18.57 5.57
N VAL A 147 7.32 18.46 6.00
CA VAL A 147 6.15 18.62 5.13
C VAL A 147 5.22 19.66 5.75
N SER A 148 4.89 20.69 4.98
CA SER A 148 4.00 21.78 5.42
C SER A 148 2.92 22.07 4.37
N LEU A 149 1.73 22.45 4.84
CA LEU A 149 0.71 23.10 4.03
C LEU A 149 0.77 24.60 4.36
N ASP A 150 0.93 25.43 3.34
CA ASP A 150 0.87 26.89 3.49
C ASP A 150 -0.35 27.41 2.75
N LEU A 151 -1.30 27.98 3.51
CA LEU A 151 -2.55 28.50 2.97
C LEU A 151 -2.72 29.96 3.37
N PRO A 152 -2.92 30.88 2.40
CA PRO A 152 -3.19 32.27 2.71
C PRO A 152 -4.60 32.42 3.28
N ILE A 153 -4.72 32.47 4.62
CA ILE A 153 -6.00 32.62 5.32
C ILE A 153 -6.19 34.06 5.78
N GLU A 154 -7.26 34.70 5.33
CA GLU A 154 -7.73 35.98 5.87
C GLU A 154 -8.74 35.72 6.99
N ALA A 155 -8.52 36.29 8.18
CA ALA A 155 -9.38 36.12 9.35
C ALA A 155 -9.26 37.30 10.33
N ASP A 156 -10.29 37.52 11.15
CA ASP A 156 -10.30 38.60 12.15
C ASP A 156 -9.42 38.27 13.38
N SER A 157 -9.03 37.00 13.55
CA SER A 157 -8.14 36.57 14.63
C SER A 157 -7.31 35.32 14.30
N PRO A 158 -6.18 35.10 15.00
CA PRO A 158 -5.39 33.89 14.82
C PRO A 158 -6.17 32.59 15.08
N ALA A 159 -7.06 32.58 16.06
CA ALA A 159 -7.87 31.40 16.38
C ALA A 159 -8.90 31.09 15.28
N GLU A 160 -9.40 32.12 14.59
CA GLU A 160 -10.27 31.95 13.44
C GLU A 160 -9.51 31.47 12.21
N ALA A 161 -8.31 32.01 11.95
CA ALA A 161 -7.44 31.53 10.88
C ALA A 161 -7.19 30.01 10.99
N VAL A 162 -6.94 29.50 12.21
CA VAL A 162 -6.78 28.06 12.46
C VAL A 162 -8.07 27.27 12.17
N ARG A 163 -9.25 27.82 12.51
CA ARG A 163 -10.52 27.15 12.21
C ARG A 163 -10.76 27.08 10.70
N LEU A 164 -10.51 28.17 9.98
CA LEU A 164 -10.64 28.24 8.51
C LEU A 164 -9.62 27.33 7.80
N PHE A 165 -8.37 27.30 8.28
CA PHE A 165 -7.35 26.36 7.80
C PHE A 165 -7.87 24.91 7.84
N TRP A 166 -8.41 24.46 8.99
CA TRP A 166 -8.93 23.09 9.09
C TRP A 166 -10.18 22.86 8.26
N ALA A 167 -10.98 23.89 7.99
CA ALA A 167 -12.11 23.79 7.06
C ALA A 167 -11.59 23.55 5.63
N TYR A 168 -10.65 24.36 5.14
CA TYR A 168 -10.09 24.18 3.79
C TYR A 168 -9.35 22.86 3.61
N VAL A 169 -8.60 22.42 4.62
CA VAL A 169 -7.93 21.10 4.58
C VAL A 169 -8.94 19.97 4.40
N GLN A 170 -10.12 20.06 5.03
CA GLN A 170 -11.19 19.06 4.90
C GLN A 170 -11.93 19.18 3.56
N GLU A 171 -12.13 20.39 3.05
CA GLU A 171 -12.90 20.63 1.82
C GLU A 171 -12.11 20.30 0.54
N LEU A 172 -10.84 20.72 0.46
CA LEU A 172 -10.01 20.61 -0.75
C LEU A 172 -9.23 19.28 -0.81
N GLY A 173 -8.70 18.85 0.34
CA GLY A 173 -7.97 17.59 0.47
C GLY A 173 -6.68 17.50 -0.37
N PRO A 174 -6.07 16.30 -0.45
CA PRO A 174 -4.73 16.12 -1.03
C PRO A 174 -4.68 16.19 -2.57
N ARG A 175 -5.83 16.32 -3.25
CA ARG A 175 -5.87 16.48 -4.71
C ARG A 175 -5.71 17.94 -5.15
N GLU A 176 -6.03 18.87 -4.26
CA GLU A 176 -6.09 20.30 -4.57
C GLU A 176 -5.09 21.12 -3.75
N LEU A 177 -4.66 20.61 -2.59
CA LEU A 177 -3.74 21.30 -1.69
C LEU A 177 -2.27 20.95 -2.01
N PRO A 178 -1.41 21.95 -2.29
CA PRO A 178 0.02 21.73 -2.43
C PRO A 178 0.67 21.48 -1.07
N ALA A 179 1.37 20.37 -0.95
CA ALA A 179 2.25 20.08 0.17
C ALA A 179 3.68 20.49 -0.18
N PHE A 180 4.28 21.34 0.65
CA PHE A 180 5.67 21.74 0.50
C PHE A 180 6.57 20.76 1.26
N VAL A 181 7.56 20.21 0.57
CA VAL A 181 8.44 19.16 1.05
C VAL A 181 9.88 19.65 1.01
N SER A 182 10.61 19.50 2.11
CA SER A 182 12.05 19.74 2.16
C SER A 182 12.78 18.63 2.93
N PRO A 183 14.02 18.26 2.53
CA PRO A 183 14.85 17.36 3.33
C PRO A 183 15.17 17.99 4.69
N SER A 184 15.15 17.19 5.75
CA SER A 184 15.64 17.66 7.05
C SER A 184 17.13 18.05 6.94
N GLY A 185 17.45 19.29 7.30
CA GLY A 185 18.78 19.87 7.14
C GLY A 185 18.99 20.67 5.85
N ASP A 186 18.00 20.70 4.95
CA ASP A 186 17.99 21.54 3.75
C ASP A 186 16.58 22.12 3.53
N GLU A 187 16.14 22.92 4.50
CA GLU A 187 14.79 23.49 4.54
C GLU A 187 14.50 24.46 3.39
N LEU A 188 15.54 25.05 2.79
CA LEU A 188 15.42 26.00 1.69
C LEU A 188 15.14 25.34 0.33
N ALA A 189 15.28 24.02 0.21
CA ALA A 189 14.96 23.30 -1.03
C ALA A 189 13.46 23.25 -1.35
N MET A 190 12.61 23.55 -0.36
CA MET A 190 11.13 23.64 -0.38
C MET A 190 10.46 23.43 -1.75
N GLN A 191 10.12 22.18 -2.05
CA GLN A 191 9.49 21.79 -3.32
C GLN A 191 7.99 21.52 -3.11
N ALA A 192 7.15 22.03 -4.00
CA ALA A 192 5.70 21.79 -3.93
C ALA A 192 5.33 20.45 -4.58
N PHE A 193 4.44 19.71 -3.93
CA PHE A 193 3.88 18.46 -4.40
C PHE A 193 2.36 18.49 -4.33
N VAL A 194 1.70 18.07 -5.42
CA VAL A 194 0.25 17.83 -5.49
C VAL A 194 0.05 16.38 -5.92
N LEU A 195 -0.80 15.61 -5.23
CA LEU A 195 -0.99 14.17 -5.48
C LEU A 195 0.32 13.34 -5.45
N GLY A 196 1.34 13.78 -4.71
CA GLY A 196 2.65 13.13 -4.66
C GLY A 196 3.50 13.33 -5.92
N ALA A 197 3.07 14.17 -6.86
CA ALA A 197 3.88 14.62 -7.99
C ALA A 197 4.37 16.05 -7.74
N GLU A 198 5.58 16.34 -8.21
CA GLU A 198 6.13 17.69 -8.19
C GLU A 198 5.22 18.62 -9.00
N ALA A 199 4.87 19.77 -8.42
CA ALA A 199 4.02 20.77 -9.05
C ALA A 199 4.79 22.09 -9.16
N ASN A 200 4.95 22.62 -10.38
CA ASN A 200 5.41 24.00 -10.54
C ASN A 200 4.34 24.92 -9.94
N GLN A 201 4.77 25.92 -9.18
CA GLN A 201 3.89 26.93 -8.58
C GLN A 201 4.14 28.32 -9.19
N ASP A 202 5.02 28.42 -10.20
CA ASP A 202 5.26 29.66 -10.91
C ASP A 202 4.17 29.88 -11.98
N PRO A 203 3.25 30.85 -11.79
CA PRO A 203 2.20 31.14 -12.75
C PRO A 203 2.74 31.76 -14.07
N GLU A 204 4.01 32.15 -14.13
CA GLU A 204 4.64 32.66 -15.37
C GLU A 204 5.27 31.55 -16.23
N GLU A 205 5.37 30.31 -15.73
CA GLU A 205 5.99 29.16 -16.42
C GLU A 205 4.98 28.07 -16.83
N ASP A 206 3.67 28.36 -16.81
CA ASP A 206 2.63 27.47 -17.34
C ASP A 206 2.70 27.41 -18.89
N ASP A 207 3.35 26.38 -19.45
CA ASP A 207 3.28 25.94 -20.88
C ASP A 207 3.05 24.41 -21.00
#